data_AF-A0A380Q2L2-F1
#
_entry.id   AF-A0A380Q2L2-F1
#
_cell.length_a   1.000
_cell.length_b   1.000
_cell.length_c   1.000
_cell.angle_alpha   90.00
_cell.angle_beta   90.00
_cell.angle_gamma   90.00
#
_symmetry.space_group_name_H-M   'P 1'
#
loop_
_entity.id
_entity.type
_entity.pdbx_description
1 polymer ?
#
loop_
_entity_poly.entity_id
_entity_poly.type
_entity_poly.pdbx_seq_one_letter_code
_entity_poly.pdbx_strand_id
1 'polypeptide(L)'
;MRRINHDESITAYLYPNSESYVHIEKSVIDKILYFRQNTLLQPESGGVLIGEYRGKHILISHCTLPGQEDEYSRLFYHRKSSHHQHELERIWSLYGTHTYIGEWHTHPENTPTPSYLDISEWKKNLPTDRIMIVLIVGIMEFYIAKIYGKEITPLQYNIEL
;
A
#
# COMPACT_ATOMS: atom_id res chain seq x y z
N MET A 1 -11.03 19.87 3.29
CA MET A 1 -10.58 18.53 2.85
C MET A 1 -11.56 17.49 3.36
N ARG A 2 -12.06 16.60 2.50
CA ARG A 2 -12.96 15.50 2.89
C ARG A 2 -12.12 14.44 3.61
N ARG A 3 -12.59 13.99 4.78
CA ARG A 3 -11.96 12.88 5.52
C ARG A 3 -12.16 11.58 4.73
N ILE A 4 -11.09 10.79 4.54
CA ILE A 4 -11.21 9.43 3.98
C ILE A 4 -12.12 8.59 4.87
N ASN A 5 -13.12 7.96 4.26
CA ASN A 5 -14.04 7.09 4.95
C ASN A 5 -13.82 5.63 4.56
N HIS A 6 -14.42 4.76 5.37
CA HIS A 6 -14.71 3.41 4.94
C HIS A 6 -15.65 3.45 3.73
N ASP A 7 -15.66 2.34 3.02
CA ASP A 7 -16.50 2.07 1.87
C ASP A 7 -16.11 2.75 0.54
N GLU A 8 -14.87 3.24 0.40
CA GLU A 8 -14.41 3.94 -0.80
C GLU A 8 -13.31 3.13 -1.54
N SER A 9 -13.32 3.16 -2.87
CA SER A 9 -12.21 2.66 -3.71
C SER A 9 -11.32 3.82 -4.17
N ILE A 10 -10.10 3.52 -4.61
CA ILE A 10 -9.14 4.54 -5.06
C ILE A 10 -8.66 4.22 -6.46
N THR A 11 -8.66 5.23 -7.32
CA THR A 11 -7.98 5.19 -8.62
C THR A 11 -6.84 6.20 -8.62
N ALA A 12 -5.59 5.74 -8.74
CA ALA A 12 -4.41 6.59 -8.84
C ALA A 12 -3.74 6.47 -10.21
N TYR A 13 -3.43 7.60 -10.85
CA TYR A 13 -2.91 7.63 -12.22
C TYR A 13 -1.39 7.43 -12.23
N LEU A 14 -0.93 6.42 -12.96
CA LEU A 14 0.49 6.04 -13.01
C LEU A 14 1.36 7.07 -13.74
N TYR A 15 0.78 7.85 -14.64
CA TYR A 15 1.45 8.93 -15.35
C TYR A 15 0.49 10.12 -15.54
N PRO A 16 0.99 11.37 -15.53
CA PRO A 16 0.17 12.55 -15.82
C PRO A 16 -0.53 12.43 -17.18
N ASN A 17 -1.80 12.83 -17.22
CA ASN A 17 -2.63 12.82 -18.45
C ASN A 17 -2.71 11.45 -19.17
N SER A 18 -2.49 10.35 -18.44
CA SER A 18 -2.57 9.00 -19.00
C SER A 18 -3.82 8.27 -18.53
N GLU A 19 -4.27 7.31 -19.33
CA GLU A 19 -5.30 6.35 -18.93
C GLU A 19 -4.74 5.20 -18.07
N SER A 20 -3.43 5.15 -17.82
CA SER A 20 -2.81 4.09 -17.02
C SER A 20 -3.00 4.40 -15.54
N TYR A 21 -3.57 3.46 -14.79
CA TYR A 21 -3.92 3.65 -13.39
C TYR A 21 -3.67 2.40 -12.54
N VAL A 22 -3.53 2.61 -11.25
CA VAL A 22 -3.76 1.59 -10.22
C VAL A 22 -5.14 1.79 -9.62
N HIS A 23 -5.93 0.73 -9.56
CA HIS A 23 -7.21 0.71 -8.86
C HIS A 23 -7.05 -0.13 -7.59
N ILE A 24 -7.42 0.45 -6.45
CA ILE A 24 -7.38 -0.20 -5.14
C ILE A 24 -8.82 -0.45 -4.71
N GLU A 25 -9.17 -1.72 -4.58
CA GLU A 25 -10.53 -2.09 -4.22
C GLU A 25 -10.90 -1.59 -2.83
N LYS A 26 -12.17 -1.22 -2.70
CA LYS A 26 -12.82 -0.86 -1.45
C LYS A 26 -12.48 -1.80 -0.29
N SER A 27 -12.51 -3.11 -0.55
CA SER A 27 -12.22 -4.14 0.45
C SER A 27 -10.80 -4.04 1.03
N VAL A 28 -9.83 -3.59 0.23
CA VAL A 28 -8.44 -3.35 0.65
C VAL A 28 -8.35 -2.06 1.45
N ILE A 29 -8.99 -0.99 0.97
CA ILE A 29 -9.04 0.28 1.67
C ILE A 29 -9.65 0.10 3.05
N ASP A 30 -10.79 -0.58 3.16
CA ASP A 30 -11.47 -0.81 4.45
C ASP A 30 -10.59 -1.56 5.46
N LYS A 31 -9.92 -2.61 5.00
CA LYS A 31 -8.99 -3.39 5.82
C LYS A 31 -7.83 -2.54 6.32
N ILE A 32 -7.22 -1.74 5.46
CA ILE A 32 -6.07 -0.92 5.80
C ILE A 32 -6.48 0.24 6.73
N LEU A 33 -7.64 0.86 6.47
CA LEU A 33 -8.16 1.96 7.29
C LEU A 33 -8.49 1.56 8.72
N TYR A 34 -8.79 0.28 8.96
CA TYR A 34 -8.96 -0.26 10.31
C TYR A 34 -7.71 -0.04 11.18
N PHE A 35 -6.51 -0.07 10.59
CA PHE A 35 -5.23 0.08 11.30
C PHE A 35 -4.77 1.53 11.42
N ARG A 36 -5.57 2.50 10.97
CA ARG A 36 -5.21 3.92 11.01
C ARG A 36 -4.80 4.36 12.43
N GLN A 37 -3.64 5.03 12.54
CA GLN A 37 -3.07 5.52 13.80
C GLN A 37 -3.81 6.77 14.32
N ASN A 38 -5.05 6.59 14.76
CA ASN A 38 -5.90 7.68 15.25
C ASN A 38 -5.62 8.10 16.70
N THR A 39 -4.82 7.33 17.44
CA THR A 39 -4.51 7.60 18.84
C THR A 39 -3.00 7.66 19.08
N LEU A 40 -2.60 8.35 20.15
CA LEU A 40 -1.18 8.59 20.46
C LEU A 40 -0.38 7.30 20.70
N LEU A 41 -1.03 6.23 21.16
CA LEU A 41 -0.40 4.97 21.56
C LEU A 41 -0.44 3.89 20.46
N GLN A 42 -1.13 4.12 19.34
CA GLN A 42 -1.20 3.12 18.27
C GLN A 42 0.15 3.03 17.54
N PRO A 43 0.73 1.82 17.41
CA PRO A 43 1.94 1.62 16.65
C PRO A 43 1.67 1.77 15.15
N GLU A 44 2.73 1.96 14.39
CA GLU A 44 2.69 1.84 12.95
C GLU A 44 2.31 0.40 12.57
N SER A 45 1.44 0.27 11.60
CA SER A 45 0.96 -0.99 11.06
C SER A 45 1.26 -1.01 9.58
N GLY A 46 1.55 -2.19 9.03
CA GLY A 46 1.77 -2.33 7.61
C GLY A 46 1.52 -3.74 7.12
N GLY A 47 1.79 -3.93 5.83
CA GLY A 47 1.59 -5.19 5.16
C GLY A 47 1.89 -5.06 3.67
N VAL A 48 1.42 -6.06 2.95
CA VAL A 48 1.68 -6.25 1.53
C VAL A 48 0.41 -6.00 0.72
N LEU A 49 0.56 -5.32 -0.40
CA LEU A 49 -0.48 -5.13 -1.42
C LEU A 49 -0.36 -6.25 -2.46
N ILE A 50 -1.49 -6.91 -2.72
CA ILE A 50 -1.58 -8.08 -3.59
C ILE A 50 -2.65 -7.82 -4.65
N GLY A 51 -2.35 -8.22 -5.87
CA GLY A 51 -3.22 -7.98 -7.00
C GLY A 51 -2.54 -8.34 -8.31
N GLU A 52 -2.94 -7.74 -9.42
CA GLU A 52 -2.48 -8.17 -10.74
C GLU A 52 -2.19 -7.02 -11.69
N TYR A 53 -1.19 -7.22 -12.54
CA TYR A 53 -0.87 -6.32 -13.65
C TYR A 53 -1.77 -6.65 -14.84
N ARG A 54 -2.64 -5.71 -15.23
CA ARG A 54 -3.60 -5.83 -16.34
C ARG A 54 -3.18 -4.92 -17.49
N GLY A 55 -2.12 -5.31 -18.21
CA GLY A 55 -1.55 -4.51 -19.28
C GLY A 55 -0.99 -3.19 -18.75
N LYS A 56 -1.62 -2.06 -19.09
CA LYS A 56 -1.22 -0.73 -18.62
C LYS A 56 -1.79 -0.34 -17.25
N HIS A 57 -2.66 -1.19 -16.69
CA HIS A 57 -3.34 -0.96 -15.41
C HIS A 57 -2.85 -1.93 -14.34
N ILE A 58 -3.06 -1.56 -13.08
CA ILE A 58 -2.78 -2.41 -11.92
C ILE A 58 -4.07 -2.51 -11.10
N LEU A 59 -4.47 -3.72 -10.73
CA LEU A 59 -5.54 -3.94 -9.75
C LEU A 59 -4.90 -4.36 -8.43
N ILE A 60 -5.31 -3.74 -7.32
CA ILE A 60 -5.00 -4.16 -5.96
C ILE A 60 -6.32 -4.55 -5.30
N SER A 61 -6.53 -5.86 -5.15
CA SER A 61 -7.78 -6.46 -4.64
C SER A 61 -7.59 -7.14 -3.29
N HIS A 62 -6.34 -7.33 -2.86
CA HIS A 62 -6.00 -8.01 -1.62
C HIS A 62 -4.89 -7.27 -0.88
N CYS A 63 -4.84 -7.44 0.43
CA CYS A 63 -3.72 -7.04 1.25
C CYS A 63 -3.54 -8.03 2.41
N THR A 64 -2.31 -8.12 2.89
CA THR A 64 -2.02 -8.76 4.18
C THR A 64 -2.19 -7.73 5.30
N LEU A 65 -2.43 -8.24 6.50
CA LEU A 65 -2.56 -7.44 7.72
C LEU A 65 -1.29 -7.59 8.56
N PRO A 66 -1.04 -6.71 9.55
CA PRO A 66 0.06 -6.90 10.47
C PRO A 66 -0.04 -8.25 11.18
N GLY A 67 1.05 -9.01 11.17
CA GLY A 67 1.19 -10.29 11.84
C GLY A 67 1.81 -10.14 13.24
N GLN A 68 1.59 -11.15 14.08
CA GLN A 68 2.12 -11.14 15.46
C GLN A 68 3.65 -11.12 15.56
N GLU A 69 4.34 -11.56 14.51
CA GLU A 69 5.81 -11.59 14.44
C GLU A 69 6.41 -10.39 13.68
N ASP A 70 5.58 -9.49 13.17
CA ASP A 70 6.10 -8.27 12.55
C ASP A 70 6.66 -7.34 13.61
N GLU A 71 7.77 -6.68 13.30
CA GLU A 71 8.41 -5.75 14.21
C GLU A 71 7.92 -4.35 13.92
N TYR A 72 7.25 -3.74 14.88
CA TYR A 72 6.74 -2.39 14.73
C TYR A 72 6.98 -1.55 15.97
N SER A 73 7.20 -0.27 15.75
CA SER A 73 7.09 0.77 16.76
C SER A 73 6.06 1.79 16.31
N ARG A 74 5.96 2.94 16.99
CA ARG A 74 5.10 4.04 16.53
C ARG A 74 5.56 4.65 15.20
N LEU A 75 6.83 4.49 14.84
CA LEU A 75 7.51 5.22 13.75
C LEU A 75 8.28 4.32 12.78
N PHE A 76 8.12 2.99 12.88
CA PHE A 76 8.60 2.08 11.86
C PHE A 76 7.82 0.77 11.89
N TYR A 77 7.77 0.10 10.74
CA TYR A 77 7.27 -1.25 10.57
C TYR A 77 8.24 -2.08 9.72
N HIS A 78 8.64 -3.24 10.21
CA HIS A 78 9.47 -4.21 9.52
C HIS A 78 8.72 -5.53 9.36
N ARG A 79 8.45 -5.88 8.10
CA ARG A 79 7.85 -7.16 7.71
C ARG A 79 8.81 -8.30 8.02
N LYS A 80 8.43 -9.18 8.95
CA LYS A 80 9.19 -10.40 9.28
C LYS A 80 8.37 -11.67 9.21
N SER A 81 7.06 -11.56 9.41
CA SER A 81 6.23 -12.73 9.58
C SER A 81 6.08 -13.52 8.28
N SER A 82 6.28 -14.84 8.36
CA SER A 82 6.11 -15.78 7.24
C SER A 82 4.68 -15.79 6.67
N HIS A 83 3.69 -15.32 7.45
CA HIS A 83 2.30 -15.31 7.02
C HIS A 83 2.07 -14.46 5.76
N HIS A 84 2.86 -13.40 5.55
CA HIS A 84 2.74 -12.56 4.35
C HIS A 84 3.01 -13.38 3.08
N GLN A 85 4.02 -14.24 3.13
CA GLN A 85 4.38 -15.14 2.05
C GLN A 85 3.32 -16.24 1.87
N HIS A 86 2.85 -16.85 2.95
CA HIS A 86 1.79 -17.85 2.89
C HIS A 86 0.49 -17.31 2.29
N GLU A 87 0.11 -16.08 2.64
CA GLU A 87 -1.09 -15.45 2.09
C GLU A 87 -0.92 -15.14 0.60
N LEU A 88 0.26 -14.68 0.18
CA LEU A 88 0.58 -14.49 -1.23
C LEU A 88 0.49 -15.82 -2.01
N GLU A 89 1.06 -16.91 -1.48
CA GLU A 89 0.99 -18.24 -2.08
C GLU A 89 -0.44 -18.78 -2.15
N ARG A 90 -1.24 -18.56 -1.10
CA ARG A 90 -2.65 -18.95 -1.05
C ARG A 90 -3.45 -18.20 -2.12
N ILE A 91 -3.30 -16.88 -2.22
CA ILE A 91 -3.98 -16.06 -3.23
C ILE A 91 -3.52 -16.45 -4.63
N TRP A 92 -2.22 -16.62 -4.86
CA TRP A 92 -1.69 -17.11 -6.13
C TRP A 92 -2.33 -18.45 -6.53
N SER A 93 -2.43 -19.39 -5.60
CA SER A 93 -3.03 -20.71 -5.86
C SER A 93 -4.51 -20.66 -6.23
N LEU A 94 -5.24 -19.62 -5.79
CA LEU A 94 -6.66 -19.46 -6.08
C LEU A 94 -6.93 -18.74 -7.41
N TYR A 95 -6.12 -17.74 -7.75
CA TYR A 95 -6.39 -16.86 -8.91
C TYR A 95 -5.40 -17.03 -10.07
N GLY A 96 -4.18 -17.50 -9.82
CA GLY A 96 -3.14 -17.74 -10.83
C GLY A 96 -2.49 -16.47 -11.42
N THR A 97 -3.05 -15.29 -11.20
CA THR A 97 -2.54 -14.00 -11.71
C THR A 97 -2.11 -13.03 -10.62
N HIS A 98 -2.57 -13.24 -9.39
CA HIS A 98 -2.37 -12.32 -8.28
C HIS A 98 -0.98 -12.46 -7.66
N THR A 99 -0.21 -11.39 -7.68
CA THR A 99 1.17 -11.33 -7.23
C THR A 99 1.41 -10.16 -6.27
N TYR A 100 2.66 -10.04 -5.83
CA TYR A 100 3.14 -8.95 -5.00
C TYR A 100 3.18 -7.63 -5.79
N ILE A 101 2.37 -6.65 -5.39
CA ILE A 101 2.27 -5.33 -6.06
C ILE A 101 2.98 -4.22 -5.27
N GLY A 102 3.18 -4.41 -3.97
CA GLY A 102 3.96 -3.50 -3.15
C GLY A 102 3.54 -3.50 -1.68
N GLU A 103 3.69 -2.38 -0.99
CA GLU A 103 3.61 -2.32 0.46
C GLU A 103 2.69 -1.20 0.92
N TRP A 104 2.08 -1.40 2.09
CA TRP A 104 1.34 -0.35 2.77
C TRP A 104 1.79 -0.23 4.22
N HIS A 105 1.70 0.98 4.76
CA HIS A 105 1.88 1.24 6.19
C HIS A 105 1.12 2.48 6.65
N THR A 106 1.10 2.75 7.95
CA THR A 106 0.36 3.87 8.55
C THR A 106 1.30 4.91 9.12
N HIS A 107 1.00 6.20 8.98
CA HIS A 107 1.67 7.26 9.73
C HIS A 107 0.67 7.99 10.64
N PRO A 108 1.09 8.51 11.80
CA PRO A 108 0.25 9.32 12.68
C PRO A 108 0.11 10.78 12.19
N GLU A 109 0.27 11.02 10.88
CA GLU A 109 0.25 12.33 10.22
C GLU A 109 -1.10 12.55 9.53
N ASN A 110 -1.62 13.79 9.50
CA ASN A 110 -2.87 14.07 8.77
C ASN A 110 -2.70 13.82 7.26
N THR A 111 -1.66 14.41 6.69
CA THR A 111 -1.22 14.21 5.31
C THR A 111 0.13 13.51 5.37
N PRO A 112 0.19 12.20 5.15
CA PRO A 112 1.38 11.42 5.42
C PRO A 112 2.47 11.70 4.37
N THR A 113 3.73 11.65 4.80
CA THR A 113 4.89 11.69 3.89
C THR A 113 5.86 10.56 4.20
N PRO A 114 6.54 9.98 3.19
CA PRO A 114 7.51 8.93 3.43
C PRO A 114 8.69 9.45 4.25
N SER A 115 9.10 8.66 5.24
CA SER A 115 10.30 8.93 6.02
C SER A 115 11.57 8.63 5.20
N TYR A 116 12.73 9.07 5.71
CA TYR A 116 14.01 8.68 5.12
C TYR A 116 14.23 7.16 5.15
N LEU A 117 13.74 6.49 6.21
CA LEU A 117 13.86 5.04 6.35
C LEU A 117 13.01 4.35 5.28
N ASP A 118 11.76 4.77 5.07
CA ASP A 118 10.86 4.23 4.05
C ASP A 118 11.53 4.27 2.67
N ILE A 119 12.04 5.46 2.28
CA ILE A 119 12.71 5.67 1.00
C ILE A 119 13.94 4.75 0.84
N SER A 120 14.70 4.59 1.92
CA SER A 120 15.90 3.75 1.94
C SER A 120 15.54 2.27 1.79
N GLU A 121 14.56 1.78 2.56
CA GLU A 121 14.10 0.40 2.53
C GLU A 121 13.47 0.04 1.18
N TRP A 122 12.63 0.92 0.63
CA TRP A 122 12.01 0.71 -0.66
C TRP A 122 13.06 0.57 -1.77
N LYS A 123 14.05 1.47 -1.82
CA LYS A 123 15.13 1.42 -2.82
C LYS A 123 16.04 0.21 -2.67
N LYS A 124 16.11 -0.38 -1.48
CA LYS A 124 16.97 -1.53 -1.17
C LYS A 124 16.27 -2.86 -1.45
N ASN A 125 15.00 -2.97 -1.07
CA ASN A 125 14.32 -4.25 -0.93
C ASN A 125 13.22 -4.49 -1.97
N LEU A 126 12.68 -3.44 -2.61
CA LEU A 126 11.62 -3.63 -3.59
C LEU A 126 12.16 -4.10 -4.95
N PRO A 127 11.41 -4.94 -5.67
CA PRO A 127 11.72 -5.30 -7.05
C PRO A 127 11.91 -4.07 -7.93
N THR A 128 12.91 -4.11 -8.80
CA THR A 128 13.28 -2.99 -9.68
C THR A 128 12.90 -3.21 -11.13
N ASP A 129 12.45 -4.42 -11.48
CA ASP A 129 12.10 -4.87 -12.84
C ASP A 129 10.64 -4.55 -13.24
N ARG A 130 9.83 -4.07 -12.29
CA ARG A 130 8.39 -3.79 -12.46
C ARG A 130 7.95 -2.61 -11.60
N ILE A 131 6.76 -2.09 -11.87
CA ILE A 131 6.17 -1.02 -11.07
C ILE A 131 5.69 -1.59 -9.74
N MET A 132 6.19 -1.04 -8.64
CA MET A 132 5.71 -1.31 -7.28
C MET A 132 4.86 -0.14 -6.79
N ILE A 133 3.85 -0.42 -5.96
CA ILE A 133 2.98 0.60 -5.36
C ILE A 133 3.24 0.66 -3.86
N VAL A 134 3.46 1.87 -3.35
CA VAL A 134 3.55 2.12 -1.90
C VAL A 134 2.41 3.02 -1.46
N LEU A 135 1.78 2.65 -0.34
CA LEU A 135 0.63 3.33 0.24
C LEU A 135 0.93 3.68 1.70
N ILE A 136 0.95 4.96 2.04
CA ILE A 136 0.99 5.41 3.44
C ILE A 136 -0.37 5.95 3.83
N VAL A 137 -0.88 5.47 4.96
CA VAL A 137 -2.21 5.78 5.48
C VAL A 137 -2.05 6.78 6.61
N GLY A 138 -2.43 8.02 6.35
CA GLY A 138 -2.49 9.06 7.37
C GLY A 138 -3.84 9.10 8.06
N ILE A 139 -3.98 10.06 8.98
CA ILE A 139 -5.22 10.30 9.72
C ILE A 139 -6.32 10.81 8.79
N MET A 140 -5.97 11.69 7.85
CA MET A 140 -6.93 12.33 6.94
C MET A 140 -6.76 11.92 5.48
N GLU A 141 -5.54 11.61 5.05
CA GLU A 141 -5.17 11.39 3.64
C GLU A 141 -4.29 10.16 3.43
N PHE A 142 -4.18 9.74 2.16
CA PHE A 142 -3.19 8.77 1.72
C PHE A 142 -2.03 9.46 1.00
N TYR A 143 -0.85 8.90 1.18
CA TYR A 143 0.25 9.07 0.22
C TYR A 143 0.32 7.82 -0.64
N ILE A 144 0.23 7.99 -1.95
CA ILE A 144 0.33 6.90 -2.92
C ILE A 144 1.47 7.22 -3.86
N ALA A 145 2.41 6.31 -4.03
CA ALA A 145 3.47 6.46 -5.02
C ALA A 145 3.68 5.16 -5.79
N LYS A 146 4.12 5.32 -7.04
CA LYS A 146 4.73 4.22 -7.78
C LYS A 146 6.25 4.25 -7.60
N ILE A 147 6.86 3.09 -7.67
CA ILE A 147 8.31 2.92 -7.70
C ILE A 147 8.67 2.06 -8.91
N TYR A 148 9.57 2.54 -9.75
CA TYR A 148 10.14 1.77 -10.86
C TYR A 148 11.65 1.97 -10.88
N GLY A 149 12.41 0.87 -10.89
CA GLY A 149 13.84 0.93 -10.61
C GLY A 149 14.11 1.51 -9.21
N LYS A 150 14.61 2.75 -9.16
CA LYS A 150 14.84 3.50 -7.90
C LYS A 150 14.10 4.84 -7.86
N GLU A 151 13.30 5.12 -8.89
CA GLU A 151 12.52 6.34 -8.99
C GLU A 151 11.23 6.17 -8.21
N ILE A 152 10.95 7.12 -7.32
CA ILE A 152 9.71 7.18 -6.54
C ILE A 152 8.91 8.35 -7.10
N THR A 153 7.69 8.09 -7.55
CA THR A 153 6.81 9.12 -8.12
C THR A 153 5.48 9.12 -7.38
N PRO A 154 5.17 10.18 -6.60
CA PRO A 154 3.85 10.36 -6.01
C PRO A 154 2.77 10.40 -7.10
N LEU A 155 1.63 9.76 -6.83
CA LEU A 155 0.52 9.65 -7.76
C LEU A 155 -0.62 10.58 -7.35
N GLN A 156 -1.27 11.18 -8.34
CA GLN A 156 -2.57 11.80 -8.15
C GLN A 156 -3.63 10.72 -8.12
N TYR A 157 -4.60 10.85 -7.21
CA TYR A 157 -5.65 9.86 -7.03
C TYR A 157 -7.03 10.50 -6.83
N ASN A 158 -8.05 9.73 -7.21
CA ASN A 158 -9.45 10.01 -6.96
C ASN A 158 -10.02 8.96 -6.00
N ILE A 159 -10.96 9.39 -5.17
CA ILE A 159 -11.74 8.52 -4.29
C ILE A 159 -13.11 8.31 -4.91
N GLU A 160 -13.52 7.06 -5.05
CA GLU A 160 -14.75 6.63 -5.72
C GLU A 160 -15.64 5.83 -4.77
N LEU A 161 -16.96 6.00 -4.87
CA LEU A 161 -17.97 5.31 -4.06
C LEU A 161 -18.34 3.93 -4.64
#